data_AF-A0A1Q5MQ84-F1
#
_entry.id   AF-A0A1Q5MQ84-F1
#
_cell.length_a   1.000
_cell.length_b   1.000
_cell.length_c   1.000
_cell.angle_alpha   90.00
_cell.angle_beta   90.00
_cell.angle_gamma   90.00
#
_symmetry.space_group_name_H-M   'P 1'
#
loop_
_entity.id
_entity.type
_entity.pdbx_description
1 polymer ?
#
loop_
_entity_poly.entity_id
_entity_poly.type
_entity_poly.pdbx_seq_one_letter_code
_entity_poly.pdbx_strand_id
1 'polypeptide(L)'
;MSERSDETAAGLARIEGYLISQAALGEARKEGQAFARALTWLGPGEQDEIGDRFAQYHLRLRRDMLAATVARSAELKEEYTRRYVRLRRRVTGLALAAFGLCTAAVVLLCRL
;
A
#
# COMPACT_ATOMS: atom_id res chain seq x y z
N MET A 1 0.26 8.07 -26.02
CA MET A 1 1.56 8.02 -25.29
C MET A 1 1.35 7.68 -23.81
N SER A 2 0.34 8.23 -23.12
CA SER A 2 -0.03 7.86 -21.73
C SER A 2 -0.39 6.37 -21.56
N GLU A 3 -1.21 5.81 -22.45
CA GLU A 3 -1.68 4.40 -22.34
C GLU A 3 -0.55 3.36 -22.34
N ARG A 4 0.49 3.55 -23.16
CA ARG A 4 1.65 2.63 -23.21
C ARG A 4 2.50 2.70 -21.93
N SER A 5 2.55 3.86 -21.28
CA SER A 5 3.21 4.03 -19.99
C SER A 5 2.44 3.32 -18.88
N ASP A 6 1.11 3.40 -18.90
CA ASP A 6 0.24 2.77 -17.90
C ASP A 6 0.28 1.23 -18.01
N GLU A 7 0.30 0.69 -19.23
CA GLU A 7 0.47 -0.74 -19.48
C GLU A 7 1.83 -1.25 -19.00
N THR A 8 2.90 -0.49 -19.26
CA THR A 8 4.26 -0.83 -18.79
C THR A 8 4.33 -0.83 -17.26
N ALA A 9 3.74 0.17 -16.61
CA ALA A 9 3.68 0.25 -15.15
C ALA A 9 2.88 -0.92 -14.55
N ALA A 10 1.74 -1.28 -15.15
CA ALA A 10 0.95 -2.42 -14.72
C ALA A 10 1.69 -3.76 -14.90
N GLY A 11 2.44 -3.91 -16.00
CA GLY A 11 3.31 -5.06 -16.24
C GLY A 11 4.39 -5.19 -15.18
N LEU A 12 5.09 -4.09 -14.87
CA LEU A 12 6.15 -4.05 -13.85
C LEU A 12 5.60 -4.41 -12.46
N ALA A 13 4.47 -3.83 -12.07
CA ALA A 13 3.84 -4.13 -10.78
C ALA A 13 3.47 -5.62 -10.64
N ARG A 14 3.07 -6.27 -11.73
CA ARG A 14 2.75 -7.70 -11.73
C ARG A 14 3.98 -8.56 -11.56
N ILE A 15 5.08 -8.22 -12.22
CA ILE A 15 6.37 -8.91 -12.10
C ILE A 15 6.90 -8.74 -10.68
N GLU A 16 6.90 -7.51 -10.15
CA GLU A 16 7.32 -7.22 -8.78
C GLU A 16 6.51 -8.03 -7.77
N GLY A 17 5.18 -8.06 -7.90
CA GLY A 17 4.31 -8.87 -7.04
C GLY A 17 4.63 -10.37 -7.10
N TYR A 18 4.92 -10.89 -8.30
CA TYR A 18 5.35 -12.27 -8.47
C TYR A 18 6.70 -12.54 -7.78
N LEU A 19 7.68 -11.66 -7.97
CA LEU A 19 9.01 -11.80 -7.35
C LEU A 19 8.93 -11.76 -5.82
N ILE A 20 8.17 -10.83 -5.26
CA ILE A 20 7.92 -10.75 -3.81
C ILE A 20 7.27 -12.04 -3.31
N SER A 21 6.27 -12.57 -4.04
CA SER A 21 5.62 -13.82 -3.65
C SER A 21 6.57 -15.02 -3.69
N GLN A 22 7.44 -15.11 -4.71
CA GLN A 22 8.44 -16.19 -4.80
C GLN A 22 9.49 -16.08 -3.70
N ALA A 23 9.96 -14.88 -3.41
CA ALA A 23 10.88 -14.64 -2.29
C ALA A 23 10.26 -15.03 -0.95
N ALA A 24 9.00 -14.66 -0.71
CA ALA A 24 8.27 -15.03 0.50
C ALA A 24 8.09 -16.56 0.64
N LEU A 25 7.84 -17.28 -0.45
CA LEU A 25 7.77 -18.75 -0.46
C LEU A 25 9.12 -19.39 -0.10
N GLY A 26 10.21 -18.90 -0.69
CA GLY A 26 11.56 -19.38 -0.39
C GLY A 26 11.94 -19.15 1.07
N GLU A 27 11.69 -17.95 1.59
CA GLU A 27 12.00 -17.60 2.97
C GLU A 27 11.18 -18.42 3.96
N ALA A 28 9.87 -18.58 3.72
CA ALA A 28 9.00 -19.38 4.60
C ALA A 28 9.47 -20.85 4.70
N ARG A 29 9.89 -21.45 3.58
CA ARG A 29 10.47 -22.81 3.58
C ARG A 29 11.77 -22.86 4.36
N LYS A 30 12.67 -21.91 4.13
CA LYS A 30 13.96 -21.84 4.83
C LYS A 30 13.77 -21.67 6.34
N GLU A 31 12.91 -20.74 6.76
CA GLU A 31 12.59 -20.49 8.17
C GLU A 31 11.92 -21.72 8.81
N GLY A 32 10.98 -22.37 8.12
CA GLY A 32 10.33 -23.59 8.62
C GLY A 32 11.29 -24.75 8.79
N GLN A 33 12.17 -24.98 7.82
CA GLN A 33 13.21 -26.00 7.91
C GLN A 33 14.23 -25.71 9.02
N ALA A 34 14.64 -24.44 9.18
CA ALA A 34 15.51 -24.04 10.28
C ALA A 34 14.85 -24.24 11.65
N PHE A 35 13.56 -23.92 11.77
CA PHE A 35 12.77 -24.15 12.98
C PHE A 35 12.68 -25.64 13.31
N ALA A 36 12.35 -26.48 12.33
CA ALA A 36 12.20 -27.92 12.56
C ALA A 36 13.53 -28.61 12.89
N ARG A 37 14.64 -28.22 12.25
CA ARG A 37 15.99 -28.74 12.57
C ARG A 37 16.45 -28.41 13.99
N ALA A 38 15.90 -27.36 14.61
CA ALA A 38 16.19 -27.04 16.01
C ALA A 38 15.55 -28.04 16.99
N LEU A 39 14.56 -28.82 16.54
CA LEU A 39 13.90 -29.86 17.32
C LEU A 39 14.68 -31.18 17.23
N THR A 40 15.82 -31.23 17.92
CA THR A 40 16.79 -32.35 17.85
C THR A 40 16.27 -33.68 18.38
N TRP A 41 15.15 -33.69 19.10
CA TRP A 41 14.50 -34.93 19.57
C TRP A 41 13.63 -35.61 18.51
N LEU A 42 13.40 -34.97 17.36
CA LEU A 42 12.61 -35.52 16.26
C LEU A 42 13.48 -36.22 15.22
N GLY A 43 12.90 -37.22 14.56
CA GLY A 43 13.51 -37.84 13.38
C GLY A 43 13.49 -36.92 12.15
N PRO A 44 14.35 -37.14 11.14
CA PRO A 44 14.42 -36.28 9.95
C PRO A 44 13.09 -36.13 9.20
N GLY A 45 12.31 -37.20 9.08
CA GLY A 45 11.00 -37.15 8.42
C GLY A 45 9.97 -36.30 9.19
N GLU A 46 9.99 -36.35 10.53
CA GLU A 46 9.12 -35.53 11.37
C GLU A 46 9.53 -34.05 11.31
N GLN A 47 10.85 -33.78 11.24
CA GLN A 47 11.37 -32.43 11.04
C GLN A 47 10.93 -31.86 9.67
N ASP A 48 11.03 -32.64 8.59
CA ASP A 48 10.59 -32.18 7.27
C ASP A 48 9.09 -31.85 7.25
N GLU A 49 8.25 -32.73 7.83
CA GLU A 49 6.81 -32.49 7.89
C GLU A 49 6.47 -31.21 8.70
N ILE A 50 7.08 -31.05 9.88
CA ILE A 50 6.85 -29.86 10.72
C ILE A 50 7.37 -28.61 10.02
N GLY A 51 8.51 -28.68 9.34
CA GLY A 51 9.08 -27.56 8.60
C GLY A 51 8.15 -27.08 7.49
N ASP A 52 7.57 -28.00 6.73
CA ASP A 52 6.62 -27.68 5.67
C ASP A 52 5.30 -27.12 6.23
N ARG A 53 4.77 -27.70 7.31
CA ARG A 53 3.57 -27.19 8.00
C ARG A 53 3.78 -25.78 8.55
N PHE A 54 4.93 -25.54 9.18
CA PHE A 54 5.29 -24.22 9.68
C PHE A 54 5.39 -23.20 8.53
N ALA A 55 6.08 -23.55 7.44
CA ALA A 55 6.22 -22.69 6.27
C ALA A 55 4.85 -22.27 5.71
N GLN A 56 3.91 -23.22 5.58
CA GLN A 56 2.54 -22.94 5.13
C GLN A 56 1.78 -22.02 6.09
N TYR A 57 1.84 -22.30 7.39
CA TYR A 57 1.20 -21.50 8.42
C TYR A 57 1.73 -20.06 8.41
N HIS A 58 3.06 -19.92 8.40
CA HIS A 58 3.73 -18.63 8.45
C HIS A 58 3.47 -17.79 7.20
N LEU A 59 3.45 -18.42 6.02
CA LEU A 59 3.09 -17.74 4.79
C LEU A 59 1.64 -17.23 4.81
N ARG A 60 0.71 -18.01 5.34
CA ARG A 60 -0.68 -17.59 5.52
C ARG A 60 -0.76 -16.39 6.46
N LEU A 61 -0.10 -16.45 7.62
CA LEU A 61 -0.06 -15.33 8.57
C LEU A 61 0.51 -14.06 7.95
N ARG A 62 1.64 -14.15 7.23
CA ARG A 62 2.24 -13.00 6.52
C ARG A 62 1.28 -12.40 5.49
N ARG A 63 0.55 -13.23 4.75
CA ARG A 63 -0.47 -12.77 3.79
C ARG A 63 -1.60 -12.03 4.49
N ASP A 64 -2.11 -12.54 5.60
CA ASP A 64 -3.18 -11.91 6.36
C ASP A 64 -2.74 -10.56 6.94
N MET A 65 -1.52 -10.47 7.48
CA MET A 65 -0.93 -9.22 7.97
C MET A 65 -0.75 -8.19 6.84
N LEU A 66 -0.29 -8.62 5.66
CA LEU A 66 -0.17 -7.74 4.51
C LEU A 66 -1.54 -7.24 4.05
N ALA A 67 -2.54 -8.12 3.95
CA ALA A 67 -3.90 -7.76 3.57
C ALA A 67 -4.51 -6.73 4.54
N ALA A 68 -4.33 -6.93 5.84
CA ALA A 68 -4.78 -5.97 6.86
C ALA A 68 -4.08 -4.61 6.72
N THR A 69 -2.77 -4.61 6.45
CA THR A 69 -1.99 -3.38 6.24
C THR A 69 -2.45 -2.62 4.99
N VAL A 70 -2.69 -3.34 3.89
CA VAL A 70 -3.22 -2.77 2.65
C VAL A 70 -4.61 -2.18 2.88
N ALA A 71 -5.52 -2.92 3.51
CA ALA A 71 -6.85 -2.41 3.85
C ALA A 71 -6.76 -1.14 4.69
N ARG A 72 -5.92 -1.13 5.73
CA ARG A 72 -5.74 0.05 6.59
C ARG A 72 -5.18 1.25 5.84
N SER A 73 -4.21 1.03 4.95
CA SER A 73 -3.65 2.10 4.13
C SER A 73 -4.68 2.71 3.17
N ALA A 74 -5.58 1.89 2.64
CA ALA A 74 -6.68 2.35 1.78
C ALA A 74 -7.67 3.21 2.57
N GLU A 75 -8.07 2.78 3.77
CA GLU A 75 -8.92 3.55 4.68
C GLU A 75 -8.29 4.91 5.02
N LEU A 76 -7.01 4.91 5.41
CA LEU A 76 -6.28 6.14 5.71
C LEU A 76 -6.24 7.06 4.48
N LYS A 77 -5.90 6.53 3.29
CA LYS A 77 -5.88 7.31 2.06
C LYS A 77 -7.24 7.96 1.79
N GLU A 78 -8.34 7.24 1.99
CA GLU A 78 -9.69 7.78 1.81
C GLU A 78 -9.99 8.90 2.83
N GLU A 79 -9.65 8.69 4.10
CA GLU A 79 -9.83 9.68 5.15
C GLU A 79 -9.04 10.97 4.88
N TYR A 80 -7.75 10.85 4.56
CA TYR A 80 -6.89 11.98 4.25
C TYR A 80 -7.31 12.69 2.97
N THR A 81 -7.74 11.94 1.94
CA THR A 81 -8.25 12.53 0.68
C THR A 81 -9.51 13.35 0.95
N ARG A 82 -10.44 12.84 1.76
CA ARG A 82 -11.66 13.57 2.14
C ARG A 82 -11.32 14.86 2.90
N ARG A 83 -10.39 14.80 3.86
CA ARG A 83 -9.93 15.98 4.61
C ARG A 83 -9.25 17.00 3.68
N TYR A 84 -8.36 16.53 2.81
CA TYR A 84 -7.65 17.36 1.84
C TYR A 84 -8.59 18.05 0.87
N VAL A 85 -9.54 17.33 0.26
CA VAL A 85 -10.54 17.91 -0.66
C VAL A 85 -11.36 18.99 0.03
N ARG A 86 -11.76 18.77 1.29
CA ARG A 86 -12.50 19.77 2.08
C ARG A 86 -11.66 21.04 2.32
N LEU A 87 -10.40 20.88 2.72
CA LEU A 87 -9.49 22.01 2.93
C LEU A 87 -9.22 22.75 1.62
N ARG A 88 -8.93 22.01 0.55
CA ARG A 88 -8.70 22.56 -0.78
C ARG A 88 -9.89 23.41 -1.23
N ARG A 89 -11.12 22.90 -1.11
CA ARG A 89 -12.34 23.66 -1.44
C ARG A 89 -12.48 24.95 -0.64
N ARG A 90 -12.18 24.93 0.67
CA ARG A 90 -12.23 26.12 1.52
C ARG A 90 -11.20 27.16 1.09
N VAL A 91 -9.95 26.74 0.90
CA VAL A 91 -8.86 27.63 0.48
C VAL A 91 -9.12 28.22 -0.90
N THR A 92 -9.57 27.40 -1.86
CA THR A 92 -9.91 27.91 -3.20
C THR A 92 -11.10 28.85 -3.15
N GLY A 93 -12.12 28.56 -2.33
CA GLY A 93 -13.28 29.44 -2.14
C GLY A 93 -12.90 30.80 -1.55
N LEU A 94 -12.07 30.82 -0.51
CA LEU A 94 -11.56 32.05 0.10
C LEU A 94 -10.69 32.85 -0.88
N ALA A 95 -9.82 32.18 -1.65
CA ALA A 95 -8.99 32.84 -2.66
C ALA A 95 -9.85 33.49 -3.76
N LEU A 96 -10.88 32.80 -4.25
CA LEU A 96 -11.81 33.35 -5.24
C LEU A 96 -12.62 34.53 -4.66
N ALA A 97 -13.08 34.44 -3.41
CA ALA A 97 -13.80 35.53 -2.76
C ALA A 97 -12.92 36.77 -2.59
N ALA A 98 -11.67 36.60 -2.13
CA ALA A 98 -10.71 37.69 -2.00
C ALA A 98 -10.40 38.33 -3.36
N PHE A 99 -10.22 37.53 -4.41
CA PHE A 99 -10.02 38.03 -5.77
C PHE A 99 -11.23 38.81 -6.30
N GLY A 100 -12.45 38.31 -6.04
CA GLY A 100 -13.70 39.00 -6.36
C GLY A 100 -13.84 40.35 -5.65
N LEU A 101 -13.48 40.41 -4.36
CA LEU A 101 -13.47 41.65 -3.58
C LEU A 101 -12.45 42.67 -4.12
N CYS A 102 -11.22 42.23 -4.40
CA CYS A 102 -10.18 43.10 -4.96
C CYS A 102 -10.58 43.66 -6.33
N THR A 103 -11.11 42.81 -7.22
CA THR A 103 -11.55 43.24 -8.55
C THR A 103 -12.73 44.22 -8.47
N ALA A 104 -13.72 43.97 -7.61
CA ALA A 104 -14.83 44.89 -7.38
C ALA A 104 -14.34 46.25 -6.85
N ALA A 105 -13.41 46.25 -5.89
CA ALA A 105 -12.82 47.47 -5.34
C ALA A 105 -12.08 48.28 -6.40
N VAL A 106 -11.28 47.63 -7.25
CA VAL A 106 -10.57 48.29 -8.36
C VAL A 106 -11.55 48.91 -9.35
N VAL A 107 -12.62 48.18 -9.73
CA VAL A 107 -13.64 48.71 -10.65
C VAL A 107 -14.35 49.93 -10.07
N LEU A 108 -14.69 49.89 -8.77
CA LEU A 108 -15.28 51.04 -8.06
C LEU A 108 -14.34 52.24 -8.06
N LEU A 109 -13.05 52.04 -7.78
CA LEU A 109 -12.04 53.11 -7.79
C LEU A 109 -11.82 53.70 -9.18
N CYS A 110 -11.90 52.89 -10.24
CA CYS A 110 -11.81 53.39 -11.63
C CYS A 110 -13.09 54.07 -12.12
N ARG A 111 -14.22 53.90 -11.43
CA ARG A 111 -15.52 54.51 -11.76
C ARG A 111 -15.76 55.82 -11.01
N LEU A 112 -15.04 56.07 -9.91
CA LEU A 112 -14.98 57.35 -9.20
C LEU A 112 -14.04 58.32 -9.91
#